data_AF-A0A2P8VV91-F1
#
_entry.id   AF-A0A2P8VV91-F1
#
_cell.length_a   1.000
_cell.length_b   1.000
_cell.length_c   1.000
_cell.angle_alpha   90.00
_cell.angle_beta   90.00
_cell.angle_gamma   90.00
#
_symmetry.space_group_name_H-M   'P 1'
#
loop_
_entity.id
_entity.type
_entity.pdbx_description
1 polymer ?
#
loop_
_entity_poly.entity_id
_entity_poly.type
_entity_poly.pdbx_seq_one_letter_code
_entity_poly.pdbx_strand_id
1 'polypeptide(L)'
;MQIDRNNLQHLTSVQHQGLVFLFGIDSNRDIYYAVRRTPAAPTEPVESENTDDEAAAAASPVATSQWGEWVRLPLPVDQPDESVIQREREEGVDRWVRSQYSTATRTALAPIQVISDGEHLFVFRQSTENTLLCDRFLLDGGTERLVPKLEVRFKRSRQRFIPAQPQGLSGSQSFDTPDFRDFAGNFFFEPTQEIRLAQNLTQGWFAVVLTNTSEHEVSRWHIFAHNRKTGRIELFSLRRSRDRLFDLTDYTVEEGSLEDPQPRQIPGLIKRTLVLRDEAGEELTATEAPTATRFCLQSEMTTQDGDISFIKGGVRVMLSVPVRVLGAADPPTTLASLIFGVRTDGTLAQIDDLPQETLLLENNRDILLPANVLQQVRGVSGNQTSDPDDSRPSFTFDGVDDYIDVGGDRSLDLTRNFAIEAWVHPTTEKEQWIFAKQGSYGLGLAEGNPVFVTAAG
;
A
#
# COMPACT_ATOMS: atom_id res chain seq x y z
N MET A 1 17.14 -25.39 0.86
CA MET A 1 17.54 -24.97 -0.51
C MET A 1 16.66 -23.78 -0.84
N GLN A 2 17.18 -22.59 -0.57
CA GLN A 2 16.49 -21.30 -0.55
C GLN A 2 16.40 -20.80 -1.99
N ILE A 3 15.23 -20.36 -2.46
CA ILE A 3 15.07 -19.97 -3.87
C ILE A 3 15.94 -18.74 -4.17
N ASP A 4 17.03 -19.00 -4.90
CA ASP A 4 17.92 -18.05 -5.52
C ASP A 4 17.32 -17.62 -6.87
N ARG A 5 16.32 -16.74 -6.85
CA ARG A 5 15.73 -16.21 -8.08
C ARG A 5 16.41 -14.91 -8.46
N ASN A 6 17.65 -15.04 -8.93
CA ASN A 6 18.62 -14.02 -9.36
C ASN A 6 18.10 -12.92 -10.34
N ASN A 7 16.80 -12.86 -10.67
CA ASN A 7 16.23 -11.94 -11.66
C ASN A 7 14.90 -11.29 -11.24
N LEU A 8 14.51 -11.35 -9.95
CA LEU A 8 13.37 -10.56 -9.47
C LEU A 8 13.76 -9.09 -9.38
N GLN A 9 12.91 -8.23 -9.93
CA GLN A 9 13.04 -6.78 -9.96
C GLN A 9 11.83 -6.16 -9.26
N HIS A 10 11.96 -4.88 -8.91
CA HIS A 10 10.85 -4.10 -8.34
C HIS A 10 10.24 -4.73 -7.09
N LEU A 11 11.09 -5.04 -6.11
CA LEU A 11 10.65 -5.62 -4.85
C LEU A 11 9.76 -4.64 -4.08
N THR A 12 8.70 -5.15 -3.47
CA THR A 12 7.82 -4.39 -2.58
C THR A 12 7.31 -5.28 -1.46
N SER A 13 7.09 -4.74 -0.27
CA SER A 13 6.61 -5.50 0.88
C SER A 13 5.33 -4.90 1.44
N VAL A 14 4.47 -5.77 1.96
CA VAL A 14 3.23 -5.37 2.65
C VAL A 14 2.95 -6.34 3.79
N GLN A 15 2.39 -5.83 4.88
CA GLN A 15 1.90 -6.67 5.96
C GLN A 15 0.39 -6.87 5.84
N HIS A 16 -0.04 -8.11 6.06
CA HIS A 16 -1.44 -8.50 5.96
C HIS A 16 -1.73 -9.66 6.90
N GLN A 17 -2.72 -9.47 7.79
CA GLN A 17 -3.18 -10.48 8.76
C GLN A 17 -2.04 -11.14 9.56
N GLY A 18 -1.08 -10.33 10.03
CA GLY A 18 0.06 -10.81 10.84
C GLY A 18 1.20 -11.46 10.05
N LEU A 19 1.09 -11.55 8.72
CA LEU A 19 2.14 -12.03 7.82
C LEU A 19 2.78 -10.88 7.06
N VAL A 20 4.07 -11.00 6.75
CA VAL A 20 4.77 -10.09 5.84
C VAL A 20 4.90 -10.78 4.48
N PHE A 21 4.42 -10.10 3.45
CA PHE A 21 4.55 -10.52 2.06
C PHE A 21 5.63 -9.69 1.39
N LEU A 22 6.54 -10.35 0.69
CA LEU A 22 7.51 -9.72 -0.21
C LEU A 22 7.15 -10.11 -1.64
N PHE A 23 6.90 -9.12 -2.49
CA PHE A 23 6.58 -9.30 -3.90
C PHE A 23 7.75 -8.90 -4.78
N GLY A 24 7.83 -9.49 -5.97
CA GLY A 24 8.79 -9.12 -7.02
C GLY A 24 8.31 -9.54 -8.40
N ILE A 25 8.85 -8.92 -9.44
CA ILE A 25 8.51 -9.20 -10.84
C ILE A 25 9.72 -9.79 -11.53
N ASP A 26 9.55 -10.89 -12.25
CA ASP A 26 10.65 -11.44 -13.06
C ASP A 26 10.74 -10.79 -14.45
N SER A 27 11.80 -11.14 -15.19
CA SER A 27 12.00 -10.65 -16.56
C SER A 27 10.88 -11.04 -17.54
N ASN A 28 10.09 -12.08 -17.22
CA ASN A 28 8.93 -12.52 -18.01
C ASN A 28 7.65 -11.75 -17.63
N ARG A 29 7.75 -10.78 -16.71
CA ARG A 29 6.65 -9.93 -16.22
C ARG A 29 5.65 -10.69 -15.33
N ASP A 30 6.06 -11.84 -14.81
CA ASP A 30 5.30 -12.58 -13.82
C ASP A 30 5.59 -12.05 -12.42
N ILE A 31 4.53 -11.91 -11.61
CA ILE A 31 4.63 -11.47 -10.23
C ILE A 31 4.77 -12.70 -9.33
N TYR A 32 5.70 -12.64 -8.38
CA TYR A 32 5.91 -13.64 -7.35
C TYR A 32 5.84 -13.01 -5.98
N TYR A 33 5.48 -13.81 -4.98
CA TYR A 33 5.52 -13.41 -3.59
C TYR A 33 6.12 -14.50 -2.71
N ALA A 34 6.79 -14.09 -1.64
CA ALA A 34 7.21 -14.94 -0.54
C ALA A 34 6.56 -14.44 0.74
N VAL A 35 6.30 -15.35 1.68
CA VAL A 35 5.59 -15.05 2.93
C VAL A 35 6.52 -15.30 4.10
N ARG A 36 6.50 -14.41 5.08
CA ARG A 36 7.15 -14.61 6.37
C ARG A 36 6.12 -14.46 7.49
N ARG A 37 6.12 -15.43 8.40
CA ARG A 37 5.36 -15.33 9.64
C ARG A 37 6.04 -14.33 10.56
N THR A 38 5.26 -13.41 11.10
CA THR A 38 5.70 -12.63 12.26
C THR A 38 5.65 -13.57 13.47
N PRO A 39 6.74 -13.74 14.23
CA PRO A 39 6.72 -14.57 15.44
C PRO A 39 5.58 -14.12 16.36
N ALA A 40 4.82 -15.07 16.91
CA ALA A 40 3.90 -14.75 17.98
C ALA A 40 4.71 -14.29 19.21
N ALA A 41 4.17 -13.33 19.97
CA ALA A 41 4.73 -12.97 21.27
C ALA A 41 4.88 -14.26 22.11
N PRO A 42 6.00 -14.44 22.84
CA PRO A 42 6.16 -15.61 23.68
C PRO A 42 5.02 -15.65 24.67
N THR A 43 4.24 -16.73 24.65
CA THR A 43 3.36 -17.08 25.78
C THR A 43 4.23 -17.18 27.02
N GLU A 44 3.83 -16.47 28.08
CA GLU A 44 4.39 -16.51 29.43
C GLU A 44 5.04 -17.86 29.73
N PRO A 45 6.31 -17.90 30.20
CA PRO A 45 6.93 -19.17 30.54
C PRO A 45 6.09 -19.84 31.62
N VAL A 46 5.58 -21.03 31.31
CA VAL A 46 5.08 -21.94 32.35
C VAL A 46 6.28 -22.23 33.23
N GLU A 47 6.25 -21.76 34.48
CA GLU A 47 7.27 -22.07 35.48
C GLU A 47 7.33 -23.59 35.66
N SER A 48 8.25 -24.24 34.95
CA SER A 48 8.64 -25.61 35.23
C SER A 48 9.70 -25.56 36.32
N GLU A 49 9.27 -25.70 37.57
CA GLU A 49 10.15 -26.14 38.65
C GLU A 49 10.67 -27.53 38.28
N ASN A 50 11.94 -27.63 37.85
CA ASN A 50 12.90 -28.70 38.19
C ASN A 50 14.17 -28.61 37.33
N THR A 51 15.23 -28.11 37.98
CA THR A 51 16.62 -28.61 38.07
C THR A 51 17.36 -29.15 36.83
N ASP A 52 18.51 -28.53 36.62
CA ASP A 52 19.81 -29.12 36.24
C ASP A 52 19.98 -29.67 34.82
N ASP A 53 20.22 -28.79 33.85
CA ASP A 53 21.07 -29.08 32.68
C ASP A 53 21.52 -27.79 31.96
N GLU A 54 22.29 -26.94 32.67
CA GLU A 54 23.05 -25.82 32.08
C GLU A 54 24.33 -26.32 31.37
N ALA A 55 24.23 -27.10 30.29
CA ALA A 55 25.33 -27.31 29.34
C ALA A 55 24.96 -28.15 28.09
N ALA A 56 23.88 -27.81 27.35
CA ALA A 56 23.63 -28.45 26.05
C ALA A 56 22.79 -27.65 25.03
N ALA A 57 22.65 -26.33 25.17
CA ALA A 57 21.89 -25.51 24.21
C ALA A 57 22.77 -24.63 23.30
N ALA A 58 24.09 -24.83 23.29
CA ALA A 58 24.98 -24.20 22.33
C ALA A 58 24.95 -24.97 21.00
N ALA A 59 24.54 -24.28 19.93
CA ALA A 59 24.65 -24.65 18.52
C ALA A 59 23.70 -25.75 18.00
N SER A 60 22.39 -25.44 17.98
CA SER A 60 21.62 -25.79 16.77
C SER A 60 21.78 -24.64 15.78
N PRO A 61 22.23 -24.87 14.53
CA PRO A 61 22.29 -23.81 13.53
C PRO A 61 20.87 -23.30 13.32
N VAL A 62 20.64 -22.02 13.64
CA VAL A 62 19.38 -21.32 13.37
C VAL A 62 18.99 -21.62 11.94
N ALA A 63 17.86 -22.30 11.76
CA ALA A 63 17.41 -22.77 10.46
C ALA A 63 17.38 -21.61 9.47
N THR A 64 18.21 -21.75 8.43
CA THR A 64 18.29 -20.91 7.24
C THR A 64 16.89 -20.69 6.64
N SER A 65 16.52 -19.40 6.54
CA SER A 65 15.33 -18.78 5.93
C SER A 65 14.02 -18.82 6.74
N GLN A 66 13.74 -17.69 7.40
CA GLN A 66 12.41 -17.39 7.98
C GLN A 66 11.34 -17.06 6.91
N TRP A 67 11.72 -17.06 5.63
CA TRP A 67 10.84 -16.82 4.48
C TRP A 67 10.42 -18.13 3.84
N GLY A 68 9.15 -18.24 3.47
CA GLY A 68 8.63 -19.30 2.65
C GLY A 68 9.14 -19.26 1.21
N GLU A 69 8.80 -20.28 0.43
CA GLU A 69 9.16 -20.33 -1.00
C GLU A 69 8.45 -19.23 -1.80
N TRP A 70 9.11 -18.75 -2.86
CA TRP A 70 8.51 -17.85 -3.83
C TRP A 70 7.39 -18.55 -4.61
N VAL A 71 6.17 -18.04 -4.50
CA VAL A 71 4.97 -18.52 -5.17
C VAL A 71 4.56 -17.53 -6.27
N ARG A 72 4.17 -18.04 -7.44
CA ARG A 72 3.62 -17.19 -8.51
C ARG A 72 2.26 -16.64 -8.10
N LEU A 73 2.07 -15.33 -8.24
CA LEU A 73 0.78 -14.70 -8.00
C LEU A 73 -0.23 -15.14 -9.09
N PRO A 74 -1.38 -15.73 -8.73
CA PRO A 74 -2.34 -16.21 -9.71
C PRO A 74 -3.15 -15.05 -10.30
N LEU A 75 -2.70 -14.46 -11.41
CA LEU A 75 -3.44 -13.41 -12.10
C LEU A 75 -4.61 -13.95 -12.94
N PRO A 76 -5.68 -13.17 -13.18
CA PRO A 76 -6.87 -13.64 -13.90
C PRO A 76 -6.59 -14.16 -15.32
N VAL A 77 -7.11 -15.36 -15.60
CA VAL A 77 -7.06 -16.03 -16.92
C VAL A 77 -8.45 -16.36 -17.48
N ASP A 78 -9.51 -15.95 -16.77
CA ASP A 78 -10.88 -16.22 -17.18
C ASP A 78 -11.21 -15.59 -18.53
N GLN A 79 -12.16 -16.22 -19.22
CA GLN A 79 -12.73 -15.67 -20.44
C GLN A 79 -13.57 -14.42 -20.13
N PRO A 80 -13.65 -13.46 -21.08
CA PRO A 80 -14.50 -12.29 -20.95
C PRO A 80 -15.96 -12.63 -20.65
N ASP A 81 -16.53 -11.94 -19.66
CA ASP A 81 -17.97 -11.94 -19.41
C ASP A 81 -18.63 -10.80 -20.20
N GLU A 82 -19.23 -11.13 -21.34
CA GLU A 82 -19.90 -10.16 -22.21
C GLU A 82 -21.04 -9.42 -21.51
N SER A 83 -21.72 -10.03 -20.54
CA SER A 83 -22.81 -9.37 -19.82
C SER A 83 -22.29 -8.21 -18.96
N VAL A 84 -21.11 -8.36 -18.36
CA VAL A 84 -20.45 -7.31 -17.58
C VAL A 84 -19.97 -6.20 -18.51
N ILE A 85 -19.28 -6.57 -19.60
CA ILE A 85 -18.73 -5.60 -20.56
C ILE A 85 -19.84 -4.75 -21.17
N GLN A 86 -20.94 -5.37 -21.57
CA GLN A 86 -22.05 -4.67 -22.19
C GLN A 86 -22.72 -3.71 -21.19
N ARG A 87 -22.93 -4.16 -19.96
CA ARG A 87 -23.51 -3.32 -18.90
C ARG A 87 -22.62 -2.12 -18.56
N GLU A 88 -21.31 -2.33 -18.42
CA GLU A 88 -20.35 -1.23 -18.15
C GLU A 88 -20.34 -0.18 -19.27
N ARG A 89 -20.53 -0.59 -20.53
CA ARG A 89 -20.68 0.33 -21.68
C ARG A 89 -22.00 1.07 -21.67
N GLU A 90 -23.10 0.39 -21.34
CA GLU A 90 -24.44 1.00 -21.27
C GLU A 90 -24.54 2.03 -20.14
N GLU A 91 -23.94 1.72 -18.98
CA GLU A 91 -23.80 2.65 -17.85
C GLU A 91 -22.75 3.75 -18.11
N GLY A 92 -21.94 3.61 -19.18
CA GLY A 92 -20.90 4.55 -19.57
C GLY A 92 -19.71 4.60 -18.61
N VAL A 93 -19.60 3.64 -17.68
CA VAL A 93 -18.56 3.59 -16.65
C VAL A 93 -17.22 3.08 -17.19
N ASP A 94 -17.26 2.30 -18.28
CA ASP A 94 -16.12 1.64 -18.91
C ASP A 94 -15.01 2.61 -19.40
N ARG A 95 -15.34 3.90 -19.52
CA ARG A 95 -14.41 4.97 -19.86
C ARG A 95 -13.50 5.40 -18.70
N TRP A 96 -13.91 5.14 -17.46
CA TRP A 96 -13.18 5.52 -16.26
C TRP A 96 -12.55 4.30 -15.57
N VAL A 97 -13.36 3.26 -15.34
CA VAL A 97 -12.95 1.98 -14.77
C VAL A 97 -13.70 0.87 -15.50
N ARG A 98 -13.01 -0.21 -15.88
CA ARG A 98 -13.66 -1.36 -16.53
C ARG A 98 -13.12 -2.69 -16.04
N SER A 99 -13.94 -3.72 -16.14
CA SER A 99 -13.53 -5.09 -15.89
C SER A 99 -12.70 -5.61 -17.05
N GLN A 100 -11.56 -6.23 -16.75
CA GLN A 100 -10.66 -6.85 -17.70
C GLN A 100 -10.41 -8.31 -17.32
N TYR A 101 -10.43 -9.16 -18.34
CA TYR A 101 -10.27 -10.59 -18.24
C TYR A 101 -8.98 -11.02 -18.94
N SER A 102 -8.48 -12.22 -18.65
CA SER A 102 -7.23 -12.75 -19.25
C SER A 102 -6.05 -11.77 -19.16
N THR A 103 -5.82 -11.18 -17.99
CA THR A 103 -4.83 -10.11 -17.78
C THR A 103 -3.48 -10.59 -17.27
N ALA A 104 -3.30 -11.90 -17.11
CA ALA A 104 -2.07 -12.51 -16.60
C ALA A 104 -0.81 -12.11 -17.38
N THR A 105 -0.92 -11.87 -18.69
CA THR A 105 0.21 -11.45 -19.55
C THR A 105 0.28 -9.94 -19.78
N ARG A 106 -0.62 -9.16 -19.18
CA ARG A 106 -0.75 -7.72 -19.41
C ARG A 106 0.02 -6.86 -18.43
N THR A 107 0.84 -7.45 -17.56
CA THR A 107 1.73 -6.72 -16.64
C THR A 107 2.91 -6.13 -17.41
N ALA A 108 3.24 -4.87 -17.16
CA ALA A 108 4.50 -4.26 -17.62
C ALA A 108 5.64 -4.57 -16.65
N LEU A 109 6.89 -4.59 -17.14
CA LEU A 109 8.07 -4.68 -16.28
C LEU A 109 8.33 -3.30 -15.64
N ALA A 110 7.67 -3.05 -14.51
CA ALA A 110 7.67 -1.79 -13.79
C ALA A 110 7.31 -2.01 -12.31
N PRO A 111 7.63 -1.08 -11.39
CA PRO A 111 7.17 -1.12 -10.01
C PRO A 111 5.67 -1.39 -9.86
N ILE A 112 5.36 -2.26 -8.90
CA ILE A 112 4.01 -2.53 -8.41
C ILE A 112 3.85 -1.96 -7.01
N GLN A 113 2.61 -1.69 -6.63
CA GLN A 113 2.29 -1.32 -5.26
C GLN A 113 1.22 -2.27 -4.72
N VAL A 114 1.46 -2.79 -3.53
CA VAL A 114 0.52 -3.70 -2.87
C VAL A 114 -0.02 -3.04 -1.63
N ILE A 115 -1.35 -3.01 -1.49
CA ILE A 115 -2.04 -2.38 -0.37
C ILE A 115 -2.90 -3.43 0.32
N SER A 116 -2.78 -3.50 1.65
CA SER A 116 -3.65 -4.28 2.51
C SER A 116 -4.71 -3.36 3.11
N ASP A 117 -5.97 -3.79 3.10
CA ASP A 117 -7.04 -3.13 3.87
C ASP A 117 -7.42 -3.89 5.14
N GLY A 118 -6.66 -4.94 5.47
CA GLY A 118 -6.93 -5.85 6.58
C GLY A 118 -7.69 -7.12 6.17
N GLU A 119 -8.58 -7.05 5.19
CA GLU A 119 -9.36 -8.20 4.71
C GLU A 119 -8.84 -8.75 3.39
N HIS A 120 -8.43 -7.84 2.49
CA HIS A 120 -7.96 -8.12 1.15
C HIS A 120 -6.58 -7.49 0.90
N LEU A 121 -5.88 -8.06 -0.08
CA LEU A 121 -4.69 -7.49 -0.70
C LEU A 121 -5.03 -6.99 -2.10
N PHE A 122 -4.62 -5.77 -2.41
CA PHE A 122 -4.81 -5.11 -3.69
C PHE A 122 -3.46 -4.94 -4.35
N VAL A 123 -3.29 -5.51 -5.54
CA VAL A 123 -2.06 -5.40 -6.33
C VAL A 123 -2.31 -4.43 -7.46
N PHE A 124 -1.69 -3.25 -7.37
CA PHE A 124 -1.70 -2.23 -8.41
C PHE A 124 -0.48 -2.41 -9.31
N ARG A 125 -0.71 -2.51 -10.62
CA ARG A 125 0.34 -2.75 -11.62
C ARG A 125 0.10 -1.97 -12.90
N GLN A 126 1.18 -1.49 -13.52
CA GLN A 126 1.11 -0.91 -14.85
C GLN A 126 0.82 -2.01 -15.89
N SER A 127 -0.09 -1.73 -16.82
CA SER A 127 -0.38 -2.58 -17.95
C SER A 127 0.64 -2.41 -19.09
N THR A 128 0.74 -3.39 -19.98
CA THR A 128 1.49 -3.26 -21.25
C THR A 128 0.95 -2.19 -22.18
N GLU A 129 -0.27 -1.70 -21.93
CA GLU A 129 -0.93 -0.62 -22.65
C GLU A 129 -0.79 0.73 -21.93
N ASN A 130 0.05 0.80 -20.89
CA ASN A 130 0.33 2.00 -20.10
C ASN A 130 -0.89 2.56 -19.33
N THR A 131 -1.75 1.66 -18.87
CA THR A 131 -2.88 1.94 -17.96
C THR A 131 -2.65 1.29 -16.59
N LEU A 132 -3.42 1.67 -15.57
CA LEU A 132 -3.32 1.07 -14.23
C LEU A 132 -4.30 -0.09 -14.07
N LEU A 133 -3.79 -1.25 -13.63
CA LEU A 133 -4.59 -2.42 -13.29
C LEU A 133 -4.59 -2.62 -11.77
N CYS A 134 -5.71 -3.11 -11.25
CA CYS A 134 -5.87 -3.49 -9.84
C CYS A 134 -6.51 -4.88 -9.75
N ASP A 135 -5.83 -5.78 -9.03
CA ASP A 135 -6.27 -7.14 -8.76
C ASP A 135 -6.48 -7.32 -7.24
N ARG A 136 -7.55 -8.03 -6.85
CA ARG A 136 -7.92 -8.25 -5.44
C ARG A 136 -7.75 -9.71 -5.04
N PHE A 137 -7.06 -9.92 -3.93
CA PHE A 137 -6.74 -11.24 -3.38
C PHE A 137 -7.22 -11.37 -1.93
N LEU A 138 -7.56 -12.60 -1.56
CA LEU A 138 -7.76 -13.05 -0.18
C LEU A 138 -6.58 -13.92 0.23
N LEU A 139 -6.21 -13.85 1.51
CA LEU A 139 -5.30 -14.81 2.11
C LEU A 139 -6.07 -16.06 2.53
N ASP A 140 -5.69 -17.21 1.98
CA ASP A 140 -6.12 -18.50 2.48
C ASP A 140 -5.30 -18.85 3.74
N GLY A 141 -5.90 -18.71 4.92
CA GLY A 141 -5.23 -18.98 6.19
C GLY A 141 -4.76 -20.43 6.38
N GLY A 142 -5.29 -21.39 5.61
CA GLY A 142 -4.86 -22.79 5.66
C GLY A 142 -3.58 -23.06 4.88
N THR A 143 -3.40 -22.37 3.74
CA THR A 143 -2.26 -22.58 2.84
C THR A 143 -1.27 -21.42 2.80
N GLU A 144 -1.60 -20.30 3.44
CA GLU A 144 -0.88 -19.02 3.39
C GLU A 144 -0.70 -18.50 1.96
N ARG A 145 -1.61 -18.89 1.06
CA ARG A 145 -1.59 -18.47 -0.34
C ARG A 145 -2.58 -17.36 -0.62
N LEU A 146 -2.19 -16.49 -1.53
CA LEU A 146 -3.07 -15.48 -2.12
C LEU A 146 -3.95 -16.13 -3.18
N VAL A 147 -5.26 -16.04 -2.97
CA VAL A 147 -6.29 -16.56 -3.88
C VAL A 147 -7.04 -15.36 -4.47
N PRO A 148 -7.25 -15.29 -5.80
CA PRO A 148 -8.04 -14.21 -6.38
C PRO A 148 -9.47 -14.30 -5.83
N LYS A 149 -10.10 -13.14 -5.60
CA LYS A 149 -11.46 -13.15 -5.07
C LYS A 149 -12.41 -13.83 -6.03
N LEU A 150 -13.28 -14.68 -5.49
CA LEU A 150 -14.32 -15.35 -6.25
C LEU A 150 -15.47 -14.38 -6.56
N GLU A 151 -16.13 -14.58 -7.68
CA GLU A 151 -17.38 -13.89 -7.99
C GLU A 151 -18.51 -14.88 -8.32
N VAL A 152 -19.74 -14.38 -8.25
CA VAL A 152 -20.94 -15.16 -8.53
C VAL A 152 -21.37 -14.93 -9.98
N ARG A 153 -21.49 -16.01 -10.75
CA ARG A 153 -22.04 -16.00 -12.11
C ARG A 153 -23.06 -17.11 -12.28
N PHE A 154 -23.85 -17.04 -13.34
CA PHE A 154 -24.74 -18.13 -13.73
C PHE A 154 -23.92 -19.35 -14.21
N LYS A 155 -24.20 -20.54 -13.66
CA LYS A 155 -23.39 -21.75 -13.85
C LYS A 155 -23.21 -22.18 -15.31
N ARG A 156 -24.27 -22.04 -16.12
CA ARG A 156 -24.33 -22.52 -17.51
C ARG A 156 -23.90 -21.44 -18.49
N SER A 157 -24.43 -20.23 -18.39
CA SER A 157 -24.02 -19.14 -19.27
C SER A 157 -22.61 -18.63 -18.97
N ARG A 158 -22.11 -18.84 -17.75
CA ARG A 158 -20.85 -18.29 -17.20
C ARG A 158 -20.84 -16.76 -17.18
N GLN A 159 -22.01 -16.13 -17.24
CA GLN A 159 -22.20 -14.68 -17.25
C GLN A 159 -22.79 -14.22 -15.92
N ARG A 160 -22.41 -13.03 -15.46
CA ARG A 160 -22.85 -12.44 -14.21
C ARG A 160 -24.30 -11.97 -14.24
N PHE A 161 -24.74 -11.40 -15.36
CA PHE A 161 -26.05 -10.75 -15.45
C PHE A 161 -27.06 -11.43 -16.36
N ILE A 162 -26.63 -12.34 -17.25
CA ILE A 162 -27.52 -12.98 -18.22
C ILE A 162 -27.51 -14.50 -18.00
N PRO A 163 -28.62 -15.10 -17.54
CA PRO A 163 -28.74 -16.56 -17.42
C PRO A 163 -28.86 -17.23 -18.79
N ALA A 164 -28.45 -18.48 -18.89
CA ALA A 164 -28.72 -19.29 -20.07
C ALA A 164 -30.23 -19.54 -20.22
N GLN A 165 -30.73 -19.48 -21.45
CA GLN A 165 -32.15 -19.77 -21.73
C GLN A 165 -32.34 -21.26 -22.03
N PRO A 166 -33.37 -21.90 -21.47
CA PRO A 166 -33.70 -23.27 -21.81
C PRO A 166 -34.26 -23.34 -23.24
N GLN A 167 -33.73 -24.24 -24.07
CA GLN A 167 -34.36 -24.57 -25.35
C GLN A 167 -35.50 -25.57 -25.10
N GLY A 168 -36.75 -25.16 -25.36
CA GLY A 168 -37.90 -26.06 -25.47
C GLY A 168 -38.53 -26.56 -24.16
N LEU A 169 -38.26 -25.94 -23.01
CA LEU A 169 -38.89 -26.30 -21.73
C LEU A 169 -39.94 -25.27 -21.30
N SER A 170 -41.21 -25.69 -21.23
CA SER A 170 -42.26 -24.98 -20.47
C SER A 170 -42.24 -25.49 -19.03
N GLY A 171 -41.70 -24.69 -18.11
CA GLY A 171 -41.74 -25.02 -16.68
C GLY A 171 -40.94 -24.07 -15.80
N SER A 172 -41.53 -23.75 -14.64
CA SER A 172 -41.07 -22.83 -13.60
C SER A 172 -39.94 -23.41 -12.72
N GLN A 173 -38.88 -23.98 -13.31
CA GLN A 173 -37.67 -24.35 -12.58
C GLN A 173 -36.51 -23.46 -13.05
N SER A 174 -35.69 -22.98 -12.10
CA SER A 174 -34.48 -22.21 -12.40
C SER A 174 -33.51 -23.09 -13.19
N PHE A 175 -33.42 -22.85 -14.50
CA PHE A 175 -32.58 -23.62 -15.43
C PHE A 175 -31.09 -23.32 -15.25
N ASP A 176 -30.78 -22.05 -14.97
CA ASP A 176 -29.44 -21.55 -14.73
C ASP A 176 -29.43 -20.75 -13.43
N THR A 177 -28.67 -21.24 -12.45
CA THR A 177 -28.61 -20.69 -11.09
C THR A 177 -27.30 -19.96 -10.88
N PRO A 178 -27.26 -18.89 -10.06
CA PRO A 178 -26.00 -18.25 -9.68
C PRO A 178 -25.18 -19.15 -8.74
N ASP A 179 -23.87 -19.19 -8.93
CA ASP A 179 -22.91 -19.95 -8.12
C ASP A 179 -21.50 -19.35 -8.29
N PHE A 180 -20.56 -19.71 -7.42
CA PHE A 180 -19.14 -19.35 -7.55
C PHE A 180 -18.37 -20.36 -8.43
N ARG A 181 -19.04 -21.42 -8.90
CA ARG A 181 -18.49 -22.43 -9.82
C ARG A 181 -19.35 -22.59 -11.07
N ASP A 182 -18.72 -22.88 -12.20
CA ASP A 182 -19.39 -23.27 -13.43
C ASP A 182 -19.99 -24.69 -13.33
N PHE A 183 -20.69 -25.12 -14.40
CA PHE A 183 -21.24 -26.48 -14.47
C PHE A 183 -20.17 -27.59 -14.46
N ALA A 184 -18.93 -27.29 -14.82
CA ALA A 184 -17.80 -28.22 -14.78
C ALA A 184 -17.05 -28.22 -13.43
N GLY A 185 -17.45 -27.37 -12.48
CA GLY A 185 -16.86 -27.25 -11.14
C GLY A 185 -15.69 -26.27 -11.04
N ASN A 186 -15.34 -25.55 -12.12
CA ASN A 186 -14.29 -24.53 -12.10
C ASN A 186 -14.81 -23.26 -11.44
N PHE A 187 -13.96 -22.59 -10.68
CA PHE A 187 -14.29 -21.33 -10.01
C PHE A 187 -14.41 -20.15 -10.99
N PHE A 188 -15.27 -19.18 -10.65
CA PHE A 188 -15.27 -17.86 -11.27
C PHE A 188 -14.47 -16.89 -10.40
N PHE A 189 -13.50 -16.19 -10.99
CA PHE A 189 -12.72 -15.17 -10.30
C PHE A 189 -13.15 -13.76 -10.72
N GLU A 190 -13.02 -12.81 -9.80
CA GLU A 190 -13.22 -11.40 -10.09
C GLU A 190 -12.27 -10.94 -11.21
N PRO A 191 -12.78 -10.16 -12.19
CA PRO A 191 -11.93 -9.57 -13.21
C PRO A 191 -10.99 -8.53 -12.61
N THR A 192 -9.82 -8.38 -13.24
CA THR A 192 -8.93 -7.25 -13.00
C THR A 192 -9.67 -5.95 -13.28
N GLN A 193 -9.58 -4.97 -12.40
CA GLN A 193 -10.13 -3.65 -12.65
C GLN A 193 -9.09 -2.78 -13.33
N GLU A 194 -9.39 -2.30 -14.54
CA GLU A 194 -8.55 -1.34 -15.25
C GLU A 194 -9.03 0.09 -14.98
N ILE A 195 -8.21 0.87 -14.28
CA ILE A 195 -8.47 2.28 -13.98
C ILE A 195 -7.99 3.11 -15.17
N ARG A 196 -8.84 3.17 -16.21
CA ARG A 196 -8.56 3.86 -17.48
C ARG A 196 -8.37 5.36 -17.35
N LEU A 197 -8.68 5.95 -16.21
CA LEU A 197 -8.37 7.34 -15.90
C LEU A 197 -6.84 7.59 -15.86
N ALA A 198 -6.08 6.63 -15.33
CA ALA A 198 -4.63 6.69 -15.25
C ALA A 198 -4.01 6.13 -16.55
N GLN A 199 -3.84 7.00 -17.55
CA GLN A 199 -3.27 6.65 -18.86
C GLN A 199 -1.86 7.20 -19.03
N ASN A 200 -1.14 6.64 -20.00
CA ASN A 200 0.22 7.06 -20.34
C ASN A 200 1.19 6.89 -19.16
N LEU A 201 0.95 5.88 -18.33
CA LEU A 201 1.88 5.48 -17.28
C LEU A 201 3.22 5.09 -17.89
N THR A 202 4.30 5.40 -17.17
CA THR A 202 5.65 5.04 -17.56
C THR A 202 6.38 4.54 -16.34
N GLN A 203 7.11 3.43 -16.48
CA GLN A 203 8.01 2.91 -15.45
C GLN A 203 7.38 2.78 -14.04
N GLY A 204 6.07 2.51 -13.96
CA GLY A 204 5.36 2.35 -12.69
C GLY A 204 5.28 3.63 -11.87
N TRP A 205 5.31 4.81 -12.52
CA TRP A 205 5.22 6.10 -11.84
C TRP A 205 3.79 6.40 -11.40
N PHE A 206 3.38 5.73 -10.32
CA PHE A 206 2.15 5.99 -9.61
C PHE A 206 2.34 5.70 -8.12
N ALA A 207 1.52 6.34 -7.29
CA ALA A 207 1.40 6.05 -5.88
C ALA A 207 -0.07 6.00 -5.49
N VAL A 208 -0.44 4.99 -4.73
CA VAL A 208 -1.79 4.72 -4.28
C VAL A 208 -1.82 4.77 -2.76
N VAL A 209 -2.85 5.42 -2.22
CA VAL A 209 -3.11 5.52 -0.79
C VAL A 209 -4.59 5.22 -0.56
N LEU A 210 -4.89 4.43 0.48
CA LEU A 210 -6.25 4.20 0.95
C LEU A 210 -6.50 5.07 2.18
N THR A 211 -7.60 5.81 2.23
CA THR A 211 -8.03 6.56 3.42
C THR A 211 -9.38 6.04 3.90
N ASN A 212 -9.50 5.84 5.21
CA ASN A 212 -10.78 5.47 5.82
C ASN A 212 -11.72 6.67 5.84
N THR A 213 -13.03 6.42 5.87
CA THR A 213 -14.04 7.45 6.13
C THR A 213 -14.66 7.24 7.51
N SER A 214 -15.49 8.17 7.97
CA SER A 214 -16.31 8.02 9.17
C SER A 214 -17.47 7.03 8.99
N GLU A 215 -17.80 6.67 7.75
CA GLU A 215 -18.80 5.66 7.45
C GLU A 215 -18.18 4.26 7.60
N HIS A 216 -18.91 3.35 8.25
CA HIS A 216 -18.47 1.98 8.45
C HIS A 216 -18.22 1.25 7.12
N GLU A 217 -17.09 0.54 7.00
CA GLU A 217 -16.68 -0.22 5.80
C GLU A 217 -16.54 0.61 4.52
N VAL A 218 -16.58 1.94 4.60
CA VAL A 218 -16.35 2.83 3.47
C VAL A 218 -14.94 3.41 3.58
N SER A 219 -14.25 3.41 2.45
CA SER A 219 -12.93 4.00 2.32
C SER A 219 -12.81 4.65 0.95
N ARG A 220 -11.68 5.31 0.70
CA ARG A 220 -11.45 6.06 -0.53
C ARG A 220 -10.02 5.85 -1.00
N TRP A 221 -9.88 5.48 -2.26
CA TRP A 221 -8.61 5.40 -2.96
C TRP A 221 -8.19 6.80 -3.39
N HIS A 222 -6.90 7.09 -3.25
CA HIS A 222 -6.23 8.22 -3.87
C HIS A 222 -5.06 7.68 -4.70
N ILE A 223 -5.09 7.94 -5.99
CA ILE A 223 -4.10 7.46 -6.95
C ILE A 223 -3.45 8.69 -7.57
N PHE A 224 -2.17 8.86 -7.32
CA PHE A 224 -1.30 9.85 -7.96
C PHE A 224 -0.58 9.15 -9.10
N ALA A 225 -0.81 9.57 -10.33
CA ALA A 225 -0.22 8.94 -11.51
C ALA A 225 0.48 9.99 -12.38
N HIS A 226 1.70 9.69 -12.81
CA HIS A 226 2.37 10.51 -13.80
C HIS A 226 1.82 10.21 -15.20
N ASN A 227 1.42 11.25 -15.91
CA ASN A 227 0.97 11.14 -17.29
C ASN A 227 2.11 11.59 -18.21
N ARG A 228 2.78 10.63 -18.86
CA ARG A 228 3.95 10.90 -19.71
C ARG A 228 3.66 11.89 -20.85
N LYS A 229 2.41 11.95 -21.35
CA LYS A 229 2.04 12.85 -22.45
C LYS A 229 2.01 14.32 -22.00
N THR A 230 1.60 14.58 -20.77
CA THR A 230 1.50 15.93 -20.22
C THR A 230 2.69 16.30 -19.32
N GLY A 231 3.45 15.33 -18.82
CA GLY A 231 4.54 15.54 -17.87
C GLY A 231 4.08 15.88 -16.45
N ARG A 232 2.78 15.74 -16.17
CA ARG A 232 2.12 16.17 -14.92
C ARG A 232 1.66 14.97 -14.09
N ILE A 233 1.47 15.21 -12.80
CA ILE A 233 0.83 14.26 -11.88
C ILE A 233 -0.68 14.49 -11.90
N GLU A 234 -1.44 13.44 -12.17
CA GLU A 234 -2.90 13.42 -12.06
C GLU A 234 -3.29 12.70 -10.77
N LEU A 235 -4.17 13.31 -9.98
CA LEU A 235 -4.76 12.73 -8.78
C LEU A 235 -6.17 12.24 -9.11
N PHE A 236 -6.41 10.96 -8.89
CA PHE A 236 -7.73 10.33 -8.96
C PHE A 236 -8.15 9.90 -7.55
N SER A 237 -9.27 10.43 -7.08
CA SER A 237 -9.87 10.00 -5.83
C SER A 237 -11.18 9.25 -6.09
N LEU A 238 -11.23 7.99 -5.70
CA LEU A 238 -12.32 7.05 -6.01
C LEU A 238 -12.89 6.49 -4.71
N ARG A 239 -14.20 6.59 -4.50
CA ARG A 239 -14.85 5.96 -3.35
C ARG A 239 -14.76 4.43 -3.46
N ARG A 240 -14.74 3.75 -2.32
CA ARG A 240 -14.84 2.30 -2.18
C ARG A 240 -16.01 1.99 -1.24
N SER A 241 -17.02 1.29 -1.76
CA SER A 241 -18.16 0.82 -0.97
C SER A 241 -18.01 -0.66 -0.59
N ARG A 242 -18.88 -1.15 0.29
CA ARG A 242 -18.82 -2.46 0.95
C ARG A 242 -18.42 -3.63 0.05
N ASP A 243 -19.00 -3.72 -1.15
CA ASP A 243 -18.82 -4.86 -2.05
C ASP A 243 -18.00 -4.53 -3.32
N ARG A 244 -17.67 -3.25 -3.55
CA ARG A 244 -17.10 -2.76 -4.82
C ARG A 244 -15.68 -2.28 -4.66
N LEU A 245 -14.82 -2.68 -5.60
CA LEU A 245 -13.43 -2.23 -5.66
C LEU A 245 -13.32 -0.71 -5.85
N PHE A 246 -14.19 -0.17 -6.70
CA PHE A 246 -14.32 1.25 -7.04
C PHE A 246 -15.81 1.58 -7.20
N ASP A 247 -16.27 2.64 -6.54
CA ASP A 247 -17.62 3.18 -6.64
C ASP A 247 -17.55 4.60 -7.18
N LEU A 248 -18.05 4.78 -8.40
CA LEU A 248 -18.01 6.05 -9.13
C LEU A 248 -19.24 6.91 -8.87
N THR A 249 -20.19 6.40 -8.08
CA THR A 249 -21.49 7.04 -7.87
C THR A 249 -21.36 8.16 -6.85
N ASP A 250 -21.87 9.34 -7.20
CA ASP A 250 -22.05 10.42 -6.25
C ASP A 250 -23.08 10.04 -5.19
N TYR A 251 -22.90 10.54 -3.98
CA TYR A 251 -23.85 10.30 -2.90
C TYR A 251 -24.03 11.56 -2.05
N THR A 252 -25.13 11.61 -1.31
CA THR A 252 -25.46 12.75 -0.45
C THR A 252 -25.35 12.31 1.00
N VAL A 253 -24.67 13.10 1.80
CA VAL A 253 -24.66 12.98 3.26
C VAL A 253 -25.44 14.15 3.85
N GLU A 254 -26.14 13.90 4.95
CA GLU A 254 -26.74 14.97 5.75
C GLU A 254 -25.71 15.39 6.81
N GLU A 255 -25.32 16.66 6.77
CA GLU A 255 -24.43 17.28 7.75
C GLU A 255 -25.20 18.35 8.53
N GLY A 256 -24.78 18.67 9.75
CA GLY A 256 -25.48 19.67 10.59
C GLY A 256 -26.12 19.05 11.82
N SER A 257 -27.06 19.76 12.43
CA SER A 257 -27.77 19.27 13.61
C SER A 257 -28.92 18.35 13.20
N LEU A 258 -29.41 17.53 14.14
CA LEU A 258 -30.61 16.71 13.93
C LEU A 258 -31.86 17.55 13.61
N GLU A 259 -31.86 18.84 13.98
CA GLU A 259 -32.99 19.75 13.79
C GLU A 259 -32.91 20.52 12.46
N ASP A 260 -31.73 20.61 11.83
CA ASP A 260 -31.51 21.27 10.54
C ASP A 260 -30.43 20.53 9.71
N PRO A 261 -30.76 19.37 9.12
CA PRO A 261 -29.84 18.62 8.28
C PRO A 261 -29.63 19.34 6.93
N GLN A 262 -28.37 19.62 6.63
CA GLN A 262 -27.92 20.23 5.39
C GLN A 262 -27.34 19.14 4.46
N PRO A 263 -27.94 18.90 3.29
CA PRO A 263 -27.44 17.89 2.36
C PRO A 263 -26.15 18.37 1.69
N ARG A 264 -25.10 17.55 1.76
CA ARG A 264 -23.86 17.74 1.01
C ARG A 264 -23.63 16.58 0.05
N GLN A 265 -23.47 16.91 -1.22
CA GLN A 265 -23.09 15.93 -2.24
C GLN A 265 -21.58 15.65 -2.18
N ILE A 266 -21.22 14.38 -2.19
CA ILE A 266 -19.85 13.89 -2.23
C ILE A 266 -19.65 13.17 -3.56
N PRO A 267 -18.73 13.65 -4.41
CA PRO A 267 -18.47 13.00 -5.70
C PRO A 267 -17.88 11.60 -5.53
N GLY A 268 -18.38 10.60 -6.26
CA GLY A 268 -17.81 9.24 -6.25
C GLY A 268 -16.40 9.19 -6.85
N LEU A 269 -16.17 10.01 -7.88
CA LEU A 269 -14.91 10.20 -8.57
C LEU A 269 -14.50 11.67 -8.58
N ILE A 270 -13.27 11.96 -8.18
CA ILE A 270 -12.63 13.27 -8.31
C ILE A 270 -11.36 13.10 -9.14
N LYS A 271 -11.20 13.91 -10.19
CA LYS A 271 -9.97 14.01 -10.97
C LYS A 271 -9.37 15.41 -10.80
N ARG A 272 -8.10 15.50 -10.41
CA ARG A 272 -7.33 16.75 -10.34
C ARG A 272 -6.04 16.59 -11.13
N THR A 273 -5.57 17.65 -11.78
CA THR A 273 -4.25 17.71 -12.40
C THR A 273 -3.39 18.65 -11.56
N LEU A 274 -2.28 18.16 -11.03
CA LEU A 274 -1.36 18.95 -10.22
C LEU A 274 -0.40 19.68 -11.16
N VAL A 275 -0.43 21.01 -11.11
CA VAL A 275 0.53 21.87 -11.81
C VAL A 275 1.49 22.39 -10.75
N LEU A 276 2.68 21.80 -10.70
CA LEU A 276 3.71 22.18 -9.75
C LEU A 276 4.52 23.34 -10.33
N ARG A 277 4.83 24.33 -9.50
CA ARG A 277 5.62 25.51 -9.88
C ARG A 277 6.71 25.76 -8.85
N ASP A 278 7.83 26.32 -9.29
CA ASP A 278 8.85 26.84 -8.37
C ASP A 278 8.50 28.26 -7.86
N GLU A 279 9.37 28.83 -7.04
CA GLU A 279 9.23 30.20 -6.50
C GLU A 279 9.18 31.28 -7.59
N ALA A 280 9.80 31.03 -8.75
CA ALA A 280 9.77 31.92 -9.90
C ALA A 280 8.48 31.77 -10.73
N GLY A 281 7.63 30.80 -10.41
CA GLY A 281 6.39 30.48 -11.12
C GLY A 281 6.58 29.57 -12.34
N GLU A 282 7.79 29.07 -12.58
CA GLU A 282 8.10 28.16 -13.69
C GLU A 282 7.50 26.78 -13.44
N GLU A 283 6.99 26.15 -14.48
CA GLU A 283 6.34 24.84 -14.35
C GLU A 283 7.36 23.72 -14.12
N LEU A 284 7.07 22.85 -13.17
CA LEU A 284 7.90 21.71 -12.79
C LEU A 284 7.34 20.41 -13.38
N THR A 285 8.22 19.50 -13.77
CA THR A 285 7.87 18.16 -14.28
C THR A 285 8.54 17.06 -13.47
N ALA A 286 7.84 15.93 -13.33
CA ALA A 286 8.35 14.77 -12.60
C ALA A 286 9.55 14.13 -13.32
N THR A 287 10.57 13.79 -12.55
CA THR A 287 11.79 13.13 -13.04
C THR A 287 11.86 11.66 -12.65
N GLU A 288 11.14 11.28 -11.61
CA GLU A 288 11.06 9.92 -11.07
C GLU A 288 9.64 9.63 -10.55
N ALA A 289 9.42 8.43 -10.01
CA ALA A 289 8.12 8.00 -9.52
C ALA A 289 7.64 8.86 -8.33
N PRO A 290 6.36 9.28 -8.31
CA PRO A 290 5.79 9.88 -7.11
C PRO A 290 5.71 8.84 -5.99
N THR A 291 5.88 9.28 -4.74
CA THR A 291 5.60 8.46 -3.55
C THR A 291 4.54 9.15 -2.72
N ALA A 292 3.61 8.39 -2.15
CA ALA A 292 2.59 8.94 -1.28
C ALA A 292 2.38 8.07 -0.03
N THR A 293 2.23 8.73 1.11
CA THR A 293 2.02 8.06 2.40
C THR A 293 0.91 8.74 3.19
N ARG A 294 0.20 7.94 3.99
CA ARG A 294 -0.84 8.41 4.90
C ARG A 294 -0.27 8.48 6.30
N PHE A 295 -0.44 9.62 6.96
CA PHE A 295 0.03 9.84 8.32
C PHE A 295 -1.01 10.59 9.15
N CYS A 296 -0.82 10.65 10.46
CA CYS A 296 -1.53 11.57 11.35
C CYS A 296 -0.50 12.32 12.18
N LEU A 297 -0.81 13.56 12.52
CA LEU A 297 -0.07 14.28 13.56
C LEU A 297 -0.54 13.76 14.92
N GLN A 298 0.37 13.56 15.87
CA GLN A 298 0.05 13.37 17.26
C GLN A 298 0.66 14.49 18.08
N SER A 299 -0.14 15.01 19.02
CA SER A 299 0.32 16.00 19.98
C SER A 299 0.25 15.41 21.37
N GLU A 300 1.31 15.65 22.13
CA GLU A 300 1.42 15.27 23.53
C GLU A 300 0.52 16.17 24.40
N MET A 301 -0.30 15.56 25.25
CA MET A 301 -1.13 16.25 26.24
C MET A 301 -0.90 15.64 27.61
N THR A 302 -0.56 16.47 28.59
CA THR A 302 -0.53 16.07 30.00
C THR A 302 -1.96 16.06 30.54
N THR A 303 -2.42 14.91 31.02
CA THR A 303 -3.72 14.77 31.68
C THR A 303 -3.72 15.53 33.02
N GLN A 304 -4.91 15.74 33.60
CA GLN A 304 -5.02 16.40 34.91
C GLN A 304 -4.26 15.66 36.03
N ASP A 305 -4.01 14.36 35.84
CA ASP A 305 -3.30 13.49 36.78
C ASP A 305 -1.77 13.49 36.58
N GLY A 306 -1.27 14.23 35.58
CA GLY A 306 0.16 14.35 35.29
C GLY A 306 0.69 13.34 34.27
N ASP A 307 -0.15 12.42 33.79
CA ASP A 307 0.23 11.42 32.79
C ASP A 307 0.30 12.02 31.40
N ILE A 308 1.24 11.52 30.59
CA ILE A 308 1.39 11.92 29.19
C ILE A 308 0.47 11.07 28.33
N SER A 309 -0.44 11.71 27.61
CA SER A 309 -1.34 11.08 26.63
C SER A 309 -1.11 11.67 25.24
N PHE A 310 -1.12 10.83 24.20
CA PHE A 310 -0.99 11.28 22.83
C PHE A 310 -2.36 11.39 22.18
N ILE A 311 -2.70 12.59 21.73
CA ILE A 311 -3.96 12.82 21.01
C ILE A 311 -3.71 12.72 19.52
N LYS A 312 -4.44 11.80 18.88
CA LYS A 312 -4.41 11.62 17.43
C LYS A 312 -5.09 12.79 16.74
N GLY A 313 -4.30 13.58 16.02
CA GLY A 313 -4.76 14.61 15.12
C GLY A 313 -5.37 14.04 13.83
N GLY A 314 -5.84 14.95 12.98
CA GLY A 314 -6.49 14.57 11.71
C GLY A 314 -5.53 13.81 10.78
N VAL A 315 -6.09 12.85 10.03
CA VAL A 315 -5.34 12.09 9.02
C VAL A 315 -4.93 13.03 7.88
N ARG A 316 -3.74 12.79 7.33
CA ARG A 316 -3.11 13.52 6.23
C ARG A 316 -2.55 12.54 5.21
N VAL A 317 -2.41 13.02 3.97
CA VAL A 317 -1.68 12.31 2.92
C VAL A 317 -0.55 13.21 2.44
N MET A 318 0.69 12.73 2.48
CA MET A 318 1.83 13.40 1.87
C MET A 318 2.09 12.78 0.51
N LEU A 319 2.24 13.62 -0.52
CA LEU A 319 2.75 13.27 -1.84
C LEU A 319 4.12 13.91 -1.99
N SER A 320 5.13 13.13 -2.34
CA SER A 320 6.47 13.62 -2.65
C SER A 320 6.85 13.22 -4.06
N VAL A 321 7.31 14.19 -4.85
CA VAL A 321 7.62 14.02 -6.27
C VAL A 321 8.98 14.63 -6.57
N PRO A 322 9.96 13.84 -7.05
CA PRO A 322 11.20 14.38 -7.59
C PRO A 322 10.91 15.14 -8.88
N VAL A 323 11.21 16.43 -8.92
CA VAL A 323 10.83 17.34 -10.01
C VAL A 323 12.00 18.20 -10.49
N ARG A 324 11.86 18.76 -11.68
CA ARG A 324 12.77 19.77 -12.22
C ARG A 324 12.01 20.75 -13.10
N VAL A 325 12.62 21.91 -13.39
CA VAL A 325 12.03 22.91 -14.30
C VAL A 325 11.80 22.31 -15.68
N LEU A 326 10.56 22.41 -16.16
CA LEU A 326 10.16 21.90 -17.47
C LEU A 326 10.87 22.69 -18.58
N GLY A 327 11.54 22.00 -19.49
CA GLY A 327 12.18 22.62 -20.66
C GLY A 327 13.56 23.24 -20.42
N ALA A 328 14.06 23.26 -19.19
CA ALA A 328 15.44 23.62 -18.92
C ALA A 328 16.41 22.51 -19.39
N ALA A 329 17.58 22.91 -19.90
CA ALA A 329 18.53 21.98 -20.54
C ALA A 329 19.17 20.98 -19.55
N ASP A 330 19.43 21.41 -18.31
CA ASP A 330 19.95 20.56 -17.23
C ASP A 330 19.66 21.15 -15.82
N PRO A 331 18.38 21.32 -15.44
CA PRO A 331 18.03 21.84 -14.12
C PRO A 331 18.30 20.79 -13.02
N PRO A 332 18.74 21.22 -11.83
CA PRO A 332 18.87 20.31 -10.69
C PRO A 332 17.50 19.69 -10.36
N THR A 333 17.50 18.39 -10.04
CA THR A 333 16.32 17.74 -9.48
C THR A 333 16.12 18.23 -8.05
N THR A 334 14.90 18.66 -7.74
CA THR A 334 14.45 19.02 -6.39
C THR A 334 13.27 18.12 -5.99
N LEU A 335 12.83 18.21 -4.74
CA LEU A 335 11.70 17.46 -4.22
C LEU A 335 10.52 18.39 -3.95
N ALA A 336 9.40 18.16 -4.65
CA ALA A 336 8.14 18.81 -4.33
C ALA A 336 7.33 17.92 -3.39
N SER A 337 7.02 18.41 -2.19
CA SER A 337 6.18 17.71 -1.21
C SER A 337 4.88 18.46 -0.96
N LEU A 338 3.76 17.76 -1.09
CA LEU A 338 2.41 18.29 -0.89
C LEU A 338 1.71 17.50 0.21
N ILE A 339 1.13 18.19 1.19
CA ILE A 339 0.38 17.56 2.28
C ILE A 339 -1.09 17.92 2.15
N PHE A 340 -1.94 16.89 2.08
CA PHE A 340 -3.38 17.02 1.98
C PHE A 340 -4.05 16.70 3.31
N GLY A 341 -4.90 17.61 3.78
CA GLY A 341 -5.91 17.30 4.79
C GLY A 341 -6.86 16.22 4.32
N VAL A 342 -7.13 15.19 5.13
CA VAL A 342 -8.17 14.20 4.84
C VAL A 342 -9.42 14.55 5.65
N ARG A 343 -10.54 14.78 4.96
CA ARG A 343 -11.86 15.00 5.59
C ARG A 343 -12.45 13.68 6.08
N THR A 344 -13.48 13.74 6.93
CA THR A 344 -14.23 12.57 7.43
C THR A 344 -14.82 11.67 6.33
N ASP A 345 -15.14 12.21 5.15
CA ASP A 345 -15.57 11.44 3.97
C ASP A 345 -14.40 10.85 3.15
N GLY A 346 -13.17 10.98 3.66
CA GLY A 346 -11.94 10.53 3.02
C GLY A 346 -11.45 11.41 1.88
N THR A 347 -12.15 12.50 1.52
CA THR A 347 -11.70 13.39 0.44
C THR A 347 -10.47 14.19 0.84
N LEU A 348 -9.61 14.49 -0.14
CA LEU A 348 -8.43 15.33 0.06
C LEU A 348 -8.77 16.81 -0.09
N ALA A 349 -8.24 17.62 0.83
CA ALA A 349 -8.28 19.08 0.77
C ALA A 349 -7.83 19.58 -0.62
N GLN A 350 -8.43 20.69 -1.06
CA GLN A 350 -7.99 21.38 -2.26
C GLN A 350 -6.73 22.19 -1.93
N ILE A 351 -5.83 22.33 -2.91
CA ILE A 351 -4.71 23.26 -2.80
C ILE A 351 -5.28 24.66 -3.06
N ASP A 352 -5.08 25.56 -2.11
CA ASP A 352 -5.56 26.95 -2.22
C ASP A 352 -4.82 27.68 -3.35
N ASP A 353 -5.55 28.51 -4.09
CA ASP A 353 -4.96 29.40 -5.11
C ASP A 353 -4.18 30.55 -4.45
N LEU A 354 -4.45 30.83 -3.17
CA LEU A 354 -3.74 31.79 -2.32
C LEU A 354 -3.06 31.06 -1.15
N PRO A 355 -1.85 30.50 -1.34
CA PRO A 355 -1.19 29.72 -0.30
C PRO A 355 -0.90 30.58 0.94
N GLN A 356 -1.27 30.08 2.11
CA GLN A 356 -0.78 30.59 3.39
C GLN A 356 0.43 29.76 3.85
N GLU A 357 1.51 30.43 4.21
CA GLU A 357 2.66 29.78 4.84
C GLU A 357 2.32 29.46 6.29
N THR A 358 2.04 28.19 6.55
CA THR A 358 1.85 27.67 7.91
C THR A 358 2.93 26.65 8.19
N LEU A 359 3.78 26.92 9.17
CA LEU A 359 4.71 25.94 9.68
C LEU A 359 3.93 24.84 10.43
N LEU A 360 3.93 23.61 9.91
CA LEU A 360 3.19 22.49 10.51
C LEU A 360 3.88 21.88 11.73
N LEU A 361 5.16 22.19 11.94
CA LEU A 361 5.99 21.70 13.04
C LEU A 361 6.67 22.92 13.67
N GLU A 362 6.00 23.56 14.62
CA GLU A 362 6.54 24.72 15.35
C GLU A 362 7.28 24.29 16.63
N ASN A 363 6.89 23.15 17.22
CA ASN A 363 7.39 22.69 18.52
C ASN A 363 7.91 21.24 18.45
N ASN A 364 8.96 20.95 19.23
CA ASN A 364 9.61 19.63 19.34
C ASN A 364 8.72 18.51 19.96
N ARG A 365 7.41 18.74 20.10
CA ARG A 365 6.42 17.85 20.74
C ARG A 365 5.43 17.21 19.77
N ASP A 366 5.38 17.69 18.53
CA ASP A 366 4.48 17.12 17.52
C ASP A 366 5.19 15.99 16.78
N ILE A 367 4.62 14.78 16.86
CA ILE A 367 5.16 13.57 16.26
C ILE A 367 4.31 13.20 15.05
N LEU A 368 4.92 13.10 13.87
CA LEU A 368 4.28 12.52 12.69
C LEU A 368 4.16 11.02 12.92
N LEU A 369 3.05 10.37 12.56
CA LEU A 369 2.99 8.90 12.62
C LEU A 369 2.34 8.35 11.36
N PRO A 370 2.98 7.41 10.65
CA PRO A 370 2.38 6.78 9.50
C PRO A 370 1.16 5.98 9.97
N ALA A 371 0.00 6.34 9.44
CA ALA A 371 -1.26 5.74 9.81
C ALA A 371 -1.37 4.29 9.32
N ASN A 372 -0.42 3.83 8.51
CA ASN A 372 -0.36 2.48 7.95
C ASN A 372 0.51 1.54 8.80
N VAL A 373 1.37 2.08 9.67
CA VAL A 373 2.36 1.30 10.44
C VAL A 373 1.85 1.00 11.85
N LEU A 374 0.98 1.85 12.40
CA LEU A 374 0.57 1.77 13.81
C LEU A 374 -0.43 0.65 14.19
N GLN A 375 -1.06 -0.04 13.23
CA GLN A 375 -1.91 -1.20 13.57
C GLN A 375 -1.19 -2.54 13.44
N GLN A 376 0.07 -2.54 12.99
CA GLN A 376 0.60 -3.71 12.32
C GLN A 376 1.86 -4.31 12.93
N VAL A 377 2.50 -3.70 13.92
CA VAL A 377 3.58 -4.41 14.61
C VAL A 377 3.12 -4.75 16.05
N ARG A 378 3.12 -6.04 16.37
CA ARG A 378 3.14 -6.54 17.74
C ARG A 378 4.58 -7.02 17.95
N GLY A 379 5.22 -6.56 19.02
CA GLY A 379 6.64 -6.74 19.26
C GLY A 379 7.09 -8.22 19.26
N VAL A 380 8.31 -8.44 18.80
CA VAL A 380 9.09 -9.65 19.08
C VAL A 380 10.33 -9.18 19.83
N SER A 381 10.43 -9.54 21.10
CA SER A 381 11.43 -9.04 22.05
C SER A 381 12.79 -9.70 21.85
N GLY A 382 13.84 -8.89 21.72
CA GLY A 382 15.13 -9.13 22.36
C GLY A 382 15.05 -8.56 23.78
N ASN A 383 15.18 -9.45 24.77
CA ASN A 383 15.19 -9.24 26.22
C ASN A 383 14.18 -8.23 26.84
N GLN A 384 13.13 -8.78 27.45
CA GLN A 384 12.10 -8.08 28.22
C GLN A 384 12.70 -7.37 29.45
N THR A 385 12.56 -6.06 29.55
CA THR A 385 12.29 -5.41 30.84
C THR A 385 10.81 -5.01 30.81
N SER A 386 10.04 -5.73 31.61
CA SER A 386 8.59 -5.63 31.74
C SER A 386 8.12 -4.21 32.07
N ASP A 387 7.41 -3.58 31.15
CA ASP A 387 6.36 -2.62 31.51
C ASP A 387 5.09 -2.96 30.69
N PRO A 388 3.95 -3.30 31.31
CA PRO A 388 2.82 -3.94 30.61
C PRO A 388 2.00 -3.02 29.71
N ASP A 389 2.37 -1.75 29.56
CA ASP A 389 1.52 -0.72 28.94
C ASP A 389 2.08 -0.13 27.63
N ASP A 390 3.27 -0.53 27.18
CA ASP A 390 3.81 -0.03 25.91
C ASP A 390 3.25 -0.82 24.71
N SER A 391 2.09 -0.38 24.26
CA SER A 391 1.35 -0.90 23.10
C SER A 391 2.00 -0.59 21.74
N ARG A 392 3.30 -0.30 21.69
CA ARG A 392 3.99 0.10 20.46
C ARG A 392 5.10 -0.86 20.05
N PRO A 393 5.09 -1.29 18.79
CA PRO A 393 6.17 -2.10 18.25
C PRO A 393 7.37 -1.27 17.81
N SER A 394 8.49 -1.42 18.50
CA SER A 394 9.79 -0.92 18.07
C SER A 394 10.81 -2.06 18.18
N PHE A 395 11.87 -1.99 17.36
CA PHE A 395 13.07 -2.77 17.62
C PHE A 395 13.90 -1.97 18.60
N THR A 396 14.15 -2.53 19.79
CA THR A 396 15.10 -1.97 20.74
C THR A 396 16.46 -2.56 20.43
N PHE A 397 17.45 -1.69 20.25
CA PHE A 397 18.85 -2.07 20.02
C PHE A 397 19.64 -1.62 21.25
N ASP A 398 20.37 -2.52 21.87
CA ASP A 398 21.15 -2.24 23.09
C ASP A 398 22.45 -1.44 22.81
N GLY A 399 22.81 -1.30 21.53
CA GLY A 399 23.98 -0.58 21.07
C GLY A 399 25.29 -1.36 21.20
N VAL A 400 25.24 -2.67 21.44
CA VAL A 400 26.41 -3.57 21.55
C VAL A 400 26.58 -4.43 20.30
N ASP A 401 25.65 -5.34 20.04
CA ASP A 401 25.70 -6.29 18.92
C ASP A 401 24.37 -6.52 18.20
N ASP A 402 23.34 -5.73 18.54
CA ASP A 402 22.05 -5.77 17.87
C ASP A 402 22.09 -5.08 16.49
N TYR A 403 21.77 -5.82 15.43
CA TYR A 403 21.56 -5.26 14.09
C TYR A 403 20.65 -6.17 13.25
N ILE A 404 20.11 -5.62 12.15
CA ILE A 404 19.37 -6.37 11.14
C ILE A 404 20.25 -6.46 9.89
N ASP A 405 20.72 -7.66 9.55
CA ASP A 405 21.46 -7.93 8.32
C ASP A 405 20.54 -8.45 7.21
N VAL A 406 20.57 -7.79 6.05
CA VAL A 406 19.82 -8.15 4.85
C VAL A 406 20.72 -8.64 3.71
N GLY A 407 22.03 -8.75 3.94
CA GLY A 407 23.03 -9.14 2.96
C GLY A 407 23.44 -8.02 2.00
N GLY A 408 24.50 -8.27 1.21
CA GLY A 408 25.13 -7.30 0.31
C GLY A 408 24.64 -7.35 -1.14
N ASP A 409 23.32 -7.46 -1.37
CA ASP A 409 22.78 -7.59 -2.74
C ASP A 409 23.06 -6.34 -3.61
N ARG A 410 23.24 -6.54 -4.93
CA ARG A 410 23.50 -5.45 -5.89
C ARG A 410 22.29 -4.53 -6.10
N SER A 411 21.09 -4.98 -5.78
CA SER A 411 19.88 -4.14 -5.75
C SER A 411 19.94 -3.04 -4.69
N LEU A 412 20.81 -3.20 -3.68
CA LEU A 412 21.15 -2.19 -2.69
C LEU A 412 22.33 -1.32 -3.14
N ASP A 413 22.79 -1.41 -4.38
CA ASP A 413 23.76 -0.44 -4.92
C ASP A 413 22.98 0.80 -5.39
N LEU A 414 22.67 1.69 -4.44
CA LEU A 414 21.91 2.92 -4.65
C LEU A 414 22.70 3.91 -5.53
N THR A 415 22.62 3.73 -6.85
CA THR A 415 23.38 4.48 -7.88
C THR A 415 22.64 5.69 -8.47
N ARG A 416 21.42 5.97 -8.00
CA ARG A 416 20.54 7.08 -8.41
C ARG A 416 19.90 7.72 -7.18
N ASN A 417 19.00 8.69 -7.35
CA ASN A 417 18.24 9.23 -6.22
C ASN A 417 17.38 8.13 -5.57
N PHE A 418 17.24 8.19 -4.24
CA PHE A 418 16.43 7.28 -3.45
C PHE A 418 15.94 8.01 -2.20
N ALA A 419 14.94 7.43 -1.52
CA ALA A 419 14.46 7.90 -0.23
C ALA A 419 14.49 6.75 0.77
N ILE A 420 14.91 7.05 2.01
CA ILE A 420 14.89 6.14 3.15
C ILE A 420 14.09 6.83 4.25
N GLU A 421 13.14 6.13 4.84
CA GLU A 421 12.38 6.61 6.00
C GLU A 421 12.48 5.58 7.14
N ALA A 422 12.70 6.07 8.36
CA ALA A 422 12.78 5.25 9.56
C ALA A 422 12.30 6.04 10.79
N TRP A 423 11.75 5.33 11.77
CA TRP A 423 11.41 5.85 13.10
C TRP A 423 12.49 5.39 14.08
N VAL A 424 13.17 6.34 14.72
CA VAL A 424 14.28 6.05 15.65
C VAL A 424 14.09 6.79 16.96
N HIS A 425 14.29 6.07 18.06
CA HIS A 425 14.29 6.63 19.41
C HIS A 425 15.68 6.38 20.02
N PRO A 426 16.65 7.29 19.78
CA PRO A 426 17.99 7.13 20.33
C PRO A 426 17.94 7.24 21.85
N THR A 427 18.44 6.22 22.55
CA THR A 427 18.55 6.21 24.02
C THR A 427 19.85 6.84 24.50
N THR A 428 20.79 7.13 23.60
CA THR A 428 22.06 7.81 23.88
C THR A 428 22.45 8.76 22.74
N GLU A 429 23.11 9.88 23.06
CA GLU A 429 23.61 10.87 22.09
C GLU A 429 24.99 10.48 21.52
N LYS A 430 25.13 9.26 21.02
CA LYS A 430 26.36 8.76 20.36
C LYS A 430 26.19 8.74 18.85
N GLU A 431 27.31 8.62 18.14
CA GLU A 431 27.28 8.25 16.73
C GLU A 431 26.68 6.85 16.58
N GLN A 432 25.60 6.74 15.83
CA GLN A 432 24.81 5.51 15.68
C GLN A 432 24.37 5.34 14.24
N TRP A 433 24.38 4.11 13.74
CA TRP A 433 23.88 3.80 12.40
C TRP A 433 22.44 3.29 12.49
N ILE A 434 21.55 3.93 11.73
CA ILE A 434 20.15 3.51 11.57
C ILE A 434 20.07 2.50 10.43
N PHE A 435 20.79 2.79 9.35
CA PHE A 435 20.88 1.95 8.16
C PHE A 435 22.22 2.18 7.50
N ALA A 436 22.94 1.12 7.15
CA ALA A 436 24.21 1.25 6.46
C ALA A 436 24.44 0.09 5.48
N LYS A 437 25.00 0.41 4.33
CA LYS A 437 25.72 -0.54 3.49
C LYS A 437 27.20 -0.27 3.70
N GLN A 438 27.87 -1.19 4.40
CA GLN A 438 29.28 -1.01 4.78
C GLN A 438 30.14 -0.62 3.56
N GLY A 439 30.91 0.46 3.71
CA GLY A 439 31.79 0.98 2.68
C GLY A 439 31.09 1.65 1.49
N SER A 440 29.78 1.91 1.53
CA SER A 440 29.04 2.57 0.44
C SER A 440 28.27 3.81 0.90
N TYR A 441 27.30 3.64 1.78
CA TYR A 441 26.49 4.75 2.28
C TYR A 441 25.86 4.35 3.62
N GLY A 442 25.42 5.33 4.40
CA GLY A 442 24.69 5.09 5.63
C GLY A 442 23.91 6.31 6.10
N LEU A 443 22.78 6.04 6.74
CA LEU A 443 21.99 6.99 7.51
C LEU A 443 22.23 6.69 8.99
N GLY A 444 22.61 7.71 9.75
CA GLY A 444 22.88 7.61 11.17
C GLY A 444 22.46 8.86 11.93
N LEU A 445 22.77 8.86 13.22
CA LEU A 445 22.67 10.02 14.09
C LEU A 445 24.07 10.40 14.55
N ALA A 446 24.37 11.70 14.56
CA ALA A 446 25.53 12.26 15.25
C ALA A 446 25.05 13.38 16.17
N GLU A 447 25.35 13.26 17.47
CA GLU A 447 24.87 14.19 18.50
C GLU A 447 23.34 14.40 18.43
N GLY A 448 22.60 13.31 18.17
CA GLY A 448 21.13 13.33 18.03
C GLY A 448 20.60 13.88 16.70
N ASN A 449 21.46 14.40 15.82
CA ASN A 449 21.06 14.94 14.51
C ASN A 449 21.21 13.89 13.40
N PRO A 450 20.27 13.81 12.44
CA PRO A 450 20.39 12.89 11.31
C PRO A 450 21.57 13.28 10.42
N VAL A 451 22.44 12.30 10.18
CA VAL A 451 23.58 12.43 9.27
C VAL A 451 23.48 11.36 8.20
N PHE A 452 23.63 11.80 6.95
CA PHE A 452 23.77 10.90 5.82
C PHE A 452 25.22 10.91 5.35
N VAL A 453 25.85 9.74 5.31
CA VAL A 453 27.24 9.56 4.90
C VAL A 453 27.26 8.75 3.62
N THR A 454 27.99 9.22 2.63
CA THR A 454 28.42 8.41 1.48
C THR A 454 29.89 8.09 1.64
N ALA A 455 30.32 6.91 1.20
CA ALA A 455 31.74 6.66 1.01
C ALA A 455 32.24 7.71 0.01
N ALA A 456 33.09 8.61 0.48
CA ALA A 456 33.86 9.47 -0.41
C ALA A 456 34.63 8.54 -1.36
N GLY A 457 34.64 8.89 -2.65
CA GLY A 457 35.63 8.34 -3.57
C GLY A 457 37.04 8.61 -3.07
#